data_AF-A0A940VHV9-F1
#
_entry.id   AF-A0A940VHV9-F1
#
_cell.length_a   1.000
_cell.length_b   1.000
_cell.length_c   1.000
_cell.angle_alpha   90.00
_cell.angle_beta   90.00
_cell.angle_gamma   90.00
#
_symmetry.space_group_name_H-M   'P 1'
#
loop_
_entity.id
_entity.type
_entity.pdbx_description
1 polymer ?
#
loop_
_entity_poly.entity_id
_entity_poly.type
_entity_poly.pdbx_seq_one_letter_code
_entity_poly.pdbx_strand_id
1 'polypeptide(L)'
;MKKFLLKVSVGIIFSTIIIFCNPLNANAAVYTKTLTENTRITPPGVIVTWWDSIPKFKKGSVVILNQSGEVLEGVLAENASLPYETGKTQSSFNKISNPPPPLPIFINTTTEAKPLYRVLTFKGGTKVTFNERGEVIRGTLAAGDSISLNTSNHIFVSEGEISFHPNGMPATFCLSQNTYMRPVGWQQILIENYTKNYNSPGFIEFKEKKNIELNDRGEVIKGTLNKESKLLSDDGLLSEGVLKTYEAGTTVEFNKNGFVVKAEKEQTK
;
A
#
# COMPACT_ATOMS: atom_id res chain seq x y z
N MET A 1 14.23 -60.16 27.21
CA MET A 1 13.48 -58.88 27.19
C MET A 1 14.34 -57.60 27.22
N LYS A 2 15.58 -57.58 27.75
CA LYS A 2 16.39 -56.35 27.81
C LYS A 2 16.98 -55.80 26.49
N LYS A 3 17.19 -56.64 25.46
CA LYS A 3 17.81 -56.20 24.18
C LYS A 3 16.82 -55.67 23.13
N PHE A 4 15.52 -55.91 23.30
CA PHE A 4 14.49 -55.45 22.35
C PHE A 4 14.01 -54.02 22.69
N LEU A 5 13.95 -53.68 23.99
CA LEU A 5 13.56 -52.35 24.46
C LEU A 5 14.60 -51.26 24.10
N LEU A 6 15.90 -51.60 24.02
CA LEU A 6 16.96 -50.63 23.71
C LEU A 6 16.92 -50.16 22.25
N LYS A 7 16.41 -50.97 21.31
CA LYS A 7 16.30 -50.59 19.89
C LYS A 7 15.08 -49.71 19.60
N VAL A 8 14.02 -49.81 20.41
CA VAL A 8 12.82 -48.98 20.27
C VAL A 8 13.04 -47.58 20.85
N SER A 9 13.87 -47.43 21.89
CA SER A 9 14.17 -46.13 22.49
C SER A 9 15.08 -45.22 21.65
N VAL A 10 15.99 -45.78 20.84
CA VAL A 10 16.90 -44.98 20.00
C VAL A 10 16.20 -44.47 18.73
N GLY A 11 15.21 -45.20 18.21
CA GLY A 11 14.41 -44.77 17.05
C GLY A 11 13.41 -43.65 17.37
N ILE A 12 12.89 -43.60 18.59
CA ILE A 12 11.92 -42.56 19.00
C ILE A 12 12.63 -41.24 19.30
N ILE A 13 13.85 -41.26 19.86
CA ILE A 13 14.61 -40.04 20.16
C ILE A 13 15.11 -39.35 18.87
N PHE A 14 15.41 -40.10 17.81
CA PHE A 14 15.76 -39.51 16.50
C PHE A 14 14.54 -39.00 15.71
N SER A 15 13.34 -39.57 15.94
CA SER A 15 12.12 -39.10 15.28
C SER A 15 11.51 -37.85 15.94
N THR A 16 11.83 -37.55 17.20
CA THR A 16 11.37 -36.33 17.89
C THR A 16 12.27 -35.12 17.70
N ILE A 17 13.53 -35.31 17.27
CA ILE A 17 14.47 -34.20 17.01
C ILE A 17 14.23 -33.55 15.63
N ILE A 18 13.53 -34.22 14.71
CA ILE A 18 13.16 -33.63 13.40
C ILE A 18 11.89 -32.76 13.49
N ILE A 19 11.14 -32.81 14.60
CA ILE A 19 9.87 -32.06 14.78
C ILE A 19 10.08 -30.70 15.47
N PHE A 20 11.25 -30.43 16.06
CA PHE A 20 11.53 -29.18 16.80
C PHE A 20 12.60 -28.27 16.17
N CYS A 21 13.08 -28.56 14.96
CA CYS A 21 13.94 -27.65 14.21
C CYS A 21 13.16 -26.91 13.12
N ASN A 22 12.72 -25.71 13.52
CA ASN A 22 12.31 -24.55 12.72
C ASN A 22 10.87 -24.54 12.20
N PRO A 23 10.04 -23.53 12.58
CA PRO A 23 9.37 -22.79 11.54
C PRO A 23 10.48 -22.12 10.73
N LEU A 24 10.97 -22.79 9.69
CA LEU A 24 11.56 -22.07 8.58
C LEU A 24 10.39 -21.30 8.00
N ASN A 25 10.15 -20.10 8.54
CA ASN A 25 9.82 -18.99 7.67
C ASN A 25 10.93 -19.03 6.63
N ALA A 26 10.61 -19.61 5.48
CA ALA A 26 11.45 -19.54 4.31
C ALA A 26 11.56 -18.04 4.03
N ASN A 27 12.58 -17.39 4.60
CA ASN A 27 13.04 -16.11 4.11
C ASN A 27 13.43 -16.41 2.67
N ALA A 28 12.53 -16.10 1.74
CA ALA A 28 12.80 -16.19 0.33
C ALA A 28 14.15 -15.51 0.12
N ALA A 29 15.14 -16.25 -0.37
CA ALA A 29 16.48 -15.71 -0.51
C ALA A 29 16.39 -14.50 -1.45
N VAL A 30 16.77 -13.35 -0.93
CA VAL A 30 16.76 -12.10 -1.67
C VAL A 30 18.17 -11.84 -2.16
N TYR A 31 18.32 -11.53 -3.45
CA TYR A 31 19.62 -11.18 -4.03
C TYR A 31 19.74 -9.66 -4.12
N THR A 32 20.93 -9.15 -3.83
CA THR A 32 21.25 -7.73 -4.02
C THR A 32 22.24 -7.59 -5.15
N LYS A 33 21.95 -6.71 -6.12
CA LYS A 33 22.83 -6.47 -7.28
C LYS A 33 23.01 -4.98 -7.52
N THR A 34 24.26 -4.53 -7.60
CA THR A 34 24.57 -3.18 -8.09
C THR A 34 24.58 -3.21 -9.61
N LEU A 35 23.85 -2.30 -10.24
CA LEU A 35 23.73 -2.23 -11.69
C LEU A 35 24.91 -1.49 -12.32
N THR A 36 25.59 -2.11 -13.28
CA THR A 36 26.70 -1.49 -14.03
C THR A 36 26.21 -0.59 -15.18
N GLU A 37 24.94 -0.73 -15.57
CA GLU A 37 24.27 0.04 -16.61
C GLU A 37 22.77 0.22 -16.29
N ASN A 38 22.05 0.99 -17.10
CA ASN A 38 20.60 1.09 -16.94
C ASN A 38 19.96 -0.21 -17.44
N THR A 39 19.36 -1.00 -16.55
CA THR A 39 18.90 -2.36 -16.85
C THR A 39 17.39 -2.47 -16.73
N ARG A 40 16.72 -3.06 -17.73
CA ARG A 40 15.30 -3.43 -17.63
C ARG A 40 15.17 -4.74 -16.85
N ILE A 41 14.36 -4.76 -15.80
CA ILE A 41 14.13 -5.94 -14.95
C ILE A 41 12.63 -6.07 -14.69
N THR A 42 12.09 -7.27 -14.87
CA THR A 42 10.66 -7.54 -14.67
C THR A 42 10.29 -7.55 -13.18
N PRO A 43 9.20 -6.89 -12.77
CA PRO A 43 8.60 -7.10 -11.46
C PRO A 43 8.00 -8.52 -11.34
N PRO A 44 7.73 -9.00 -10.11
CA PRO A 44 7.05 -10.27 -9.87
C PRO A 44 5.69 -10.39 -10.57
N GLY A 45 5.24 -11.62 -10.82
CA GLY A 45 3.87 -11.88 -11.28
C GLY A 45 3.58 -11.51 -12.75
N VAL A 46 4.57 -10.99 -13.47
CA VAL A 46 4.44 -10.61 -14.89
C VAL A 46 4.68 -11.83 -15.78
N ILE A 47 3.63 -12.40 -16.35
CA ILE A 47 3.71 -13.57 -17.26
C ILE A 47 3.84 -13.21 -18.75
N VAL A 48 3.39 -12.01 -19.15
CA VAL A 48 3.46 -11.48 -20.51
C VAL A 48 3.81 -10.01 -20.43
N THR A 49 4.84 -9.57 -21.16
CA THR A 49 5.28 -8.17 -21.19
C THR A 49 5.94 -7.84 -22.52
N TRP A 50 5.89 -6.57 -22.92
CA TRP A 50 6.63 -6.03 -24.06
C TRP A 50 7.90 -5.37 -23.56
N TRP A 51 8.93 -5.28 -24.40
CA TRP A 51 10.23 -4.72 -23.99
C TRP A 51 10.11 -3.33 -23.34
N ASP A 52 9.26 -2.47 -23.88
CA ASP A 52 9.08 -1.11 -23.40
C ASP A 52 8.20 -0.99 -22.15
N SER A 53 7.46 -2.05 -21.77
CA SER A 53 6.70 -2.08 -20.51
C SER A 53 7.51 -2.58 -19.31
N ILE A 54 8.73 -3.10 -19.52
CA ILE A 54 9.61 -3.52 -18.42
C ILE A 54 10.28 -2.27 -17.82
N PRO A 55 10.10 -1.98 -16.52
CA PRO A 55 10.73 -0.82 -15.89
C PRO A 55 12.25 -0.89 -16.00
N LYS A 56 12.86 0.27 -16.26
CA LYS A 56 14.31 0.44 -16.35
C LYS A 56 14.86 0.95 -15.03
N PHE A 57 15.88 0.30 -14.51
CA PHE A 57 16.53 0.65 -13.25
C PHE A 57 17.89 1.33 -13.49
N LYS A 58 18.23 2.26 -12.62
CA LYS A 58 19.32 3.22 -12.80
C LYS A 58 20.69 2.58 -12.60
N LYS A 59 21.62 2.85 -13.52
CA LYS A 59 23.05 2.54 -13.39
C LYS A 59 23.60 3.06 -12.05
N GLY A 60 24.43 2.27 -11.40
CA GLY A 60 25.05 2.59 -10.12
C GLY A 60 24.11 2.45 -8.91
N SER A 61 22.83 2.13 -9.14
CA SER A 61 21.90 1.83 -8.05
C SER A 61 21.91 0.34 -7.71
N VAL A 62 21.45 0.04 -6.50
CA VAL A 62 21.23 -1.32 -6.02
C VAL A 62 19.79 -1.73 -6.32
N VAL A 63 19.62 -2.94 -6.86
CA VAL A 63 18.33 -3.62 -6.94
C VAL A 63 18.27 -4.79 -5.96
N ILE A 64 17.08 -5.02 -5.44
CA ILE A 64 16.73 -6.16 -4.60
C ILE A 64 15.88 -7.10 -5.45
N LEU A 65 16.32 -8.35 -5.60
CA LEU A 65 15.69 -9.35 -6.47
C LEU A 65 15.18 -10.53 -5.65
N ASN A 66 14.08 -11.13 -6.10
CA ASN A 66 13.63 -12.42 -5.57
C ASN A 66 14.46 -13.57 -6.15
N GLN A 67 14.12 -14.81 -5.76
CA GLN A 67 14.83 -16.01 -6.19
C GLN A 67 14.77 -16.27 -7.71
N SER A 68 13.74 -15.74 -8.37
CA SER A 68 13.53 -15.82 -9.82
C SER A 68 14.26 -14.73 -10.60
N GLY A 69 14.95 -13.81 -9.91
CA GLY A 69 15.63 -12.66 -10.52
C GLY A 69 14.70 -11.49 -10.87
N GLU A 70 13.45 -11.50 -10.39
CA GLU A 70 12.49 -10.42 -10.55
C GLU A 70 12.73 -9.33 -9.49
N VAL A 71 12.48 -8.08 -9.84
CA VAL A 71 12.80 -6.92 -8.99
C VAL A 71 11.74 -6.66 -7.92
N LEU A 72 12.16 -6.70 -6.66
CA LEU A 72 11.35 -6.32 -5.50
C LEU A 72 11.53 -4.84 -5.14
N GLU A 73 12.73 -4.29 -5.33
CA GLU A 73 13.03 -2.89 -5.06
C GLU A 73 14.16 -2.39 -5.97
N GLY A 74 14.09 -1.12 -6.38
CA GLY A 74 15.17 -0.47 -7.11
C GLY A 74 14.93 1.01 -7.37
N VAL A 75 15.93 1.71 -7.91
CA VAL A 75 15.79 3.10 -8.37
C VAL A 75 15.47 3.14 -9.84
N LEU A 76 14.35 3.75 -10.23
CA LEU A 76 13.97 3.89 -11.64
C LEU A 76 14.98 4.76 -12.39
N ALA A 77 15.32 4.41 -13.62
CA ALA A 77 16.18 5.21 -14.50
C ALA A 77 15.40 6.35 -15.18
N GLU A 78 14.12 6.15 -15.42
CA GLU A 78 13.20 7.03 -16.15
C GLU A 78 11.80 6.94 -15.54
N ASN A 79 10.91 7.87 -15.88
CA ASN A 79 9.52 7.78 -15.45
C ASN A 79 8.89 6.50 -16.01
N ALA A 80 8.07 5.82 -15.22
CA ALA A 80 7.43 4.57 -15.63
C ALA A 80 5.97 4.52 -15.18
N SER A 81 5.08 4.16 -16.10
CA SER A 81 3.69 3.86 -15.78
C SER A 81 3.60 2.42 -15.28
N LEU A 82 3.36 2.24 -13.97
CA LEU A 82 3.39 0.95 -13.31
C LEU A 82 2.05 0.70 -12.58
N PRO A 83 1.60 -0.56 -12.50
CA PRO A 83 0.46 -0.91 -11.68
C PRO A 83 0.77 -0.63 -10.21
N TYR A 84 -0.22 -0.18 -9.45
CA TYR A 84 -0.10 -0.01 -7.99
C TYR A 84 -0.96 -1.04 -7.25
N GLU A 85 -0.66 -1.27 -5.97
CA GLU A 85 -1.35 -2.25 -5.13
C GLU A 85 -2.86 -2.01 -5.11
N THR A 86 -3.62 -3.01 -5.58
CA THR A 86 -5.08 -2.92 -5.70
C THR A 86 -5.85 -3.78 -4.69
N GLY A 87 -5.14 -4.47 -3.79
CA GLY A 87 -5.67 -5.41 -2.83
C GLY A 87 -5.88 -6.81 -3.39
N LYS A 88 -6.54 -7.66 -2.60
CA LYS A 88 -6.91 -9.01 -3.03
C LYS A 88 -8.13 -8.98 -3.96
N THR A 89 -7.93 -8.57 -5.21
CA THR A 89 -8.66 -9.08 -6.38
C THR A 89 -7.98 -8.63 -7.69
N GLN A 90 -7.12 -9.48 -8.24
CA GLN A 90 -7.28 -9.87 -9.64
C GLN A 90 -7.84 -11.29 -9.65
N SER A 91 -9.16 -11.40 -9.70
CA SER A 91 -9.83 -12.66 -10.05
C SER A 91 -9.65 -12.91 -11.54
N SER A 92 -8.43 -13.22 -11.97
CA SER A 92 -8.09 -13.73 -13.30
C SER A 92 -6.63 -14.17 -13.23
N PHE A 93 -6.36 -15.43 -13.58
CA PHE A 93 -5.09 -16.16 -13.42
C PHE A 93 -4.90 -16.89 -12.09
N ASN A 94 -5.88 -17.70 -11.69
CA ASN A 94 -5.59 -18.96 -11.00
C ASN A 94 -6.73 -19.96 -11.16
N LYS A 95 -6.70 -20.70 -12.27
CA LYS A 95 -7.05 -22.13 -12.32
C LYS A 95 -6.24 -22.74 -13.46
N ILE A 96 -5.04 -23.22 -13.14
CA ILE A 96 -4.47 -24.34 -13.90
C ILE A 96 -5.30 -25.55 -13.49
N SER A 97 -6.42 -25.76 -14.17
CA SER A 97 -7.06 -27.07 -14.20
C SER A 97 -6.43 -27.85 -15.35
N ASN A 98 -5.94 -29.05 -15.03
CA ASN A 98 -5.38 -30.07 -15.93
C ASN A 98 -5.87 -30.00 -17.39
N PRO A 99 -5.02 -30.30 -18.39
CA PRO A 99 -5.37 -30.13 -19.80
C PRO A 99 -6.44 -31.17 -20.24
N PRO A 100 -7.54 -30.75 -20.89
CA PRO A 100 -8.34 -31.63 -21.72
C PRO A 100 -7.81 -31.63 -23.18
N PRO A 101 -8.16 -32.64 -23.99
CA PRO A 101 -7.56 -32.89 -25.31
C PRO A 101 -7.94 -31.81 -26.35
N PRO A 102 -7.22 -31.73 -27.50
CA PRO A 102 -7.32 -30.59 -28.41
C PRO A 102 -8.60 -30.67 -29.24
N LEU A 103 -9.44 -29.63 -29.19
CA LEU A 103 -10.56 -29.41 -30.12
C LEU A 103 -10.66 -27.91 -30.47
N PRO A 104 -11.24 -27.57 -31.63
CA PRO A 104 -10.79 -26.48 -32.48
C PRO A 104 -11.18 -25.10 -31.96
N ILE A 105 -10.31 -24.13 -32.24
CA ILE A 105 -10.42 -22.73 -31.84
C ILE A 105 -11.60 -22.09 -32.58
N PHE A 106 -12.68 -21.81 -31.86
CA PHE A 106 -13.65 -20.79 -32.25
C PHE A 106 -13.19 -19.45 -31.66
N ILE A 107 -12.67 -18.56 -32.52
CA ILE A 107 -12.39 -17.17 -32.16
C ILE A 107 -13.72 -16.41 -32.04
N ASN A 108 -14.32 -16.46 -30.86
CA ASN A 108 -15.31 -15.47 -30.47
C ASN A 108 -14.57 -14.17 -30.16
N THR A 109 -14.59 -13.21 -31.10
CA THR A 109 -14.18 -11.82 -30.84
C THR A 109 -15.20 -11.17 -29.92
N THR A 110 -15.15 -11.53 -28.64
CA THR A 110 -15.71 -10.68 -27.60
C THR A 110 -14.74 -9.51 -27.48
N THR A 111 -15.23 -8.28 -27.65
CA THR A 111 -14.50 -7.08 -27.24
C THR A 111 -14.25 -7.18 -25.74
N GLU A 112 -13.17 -7.87 -25.37
CA GLU A 112 -12.72 -7.96 -23.99
C GLU A 112 -12.48 -6.53 -23.53
N ALA A 113 -13.20 -6.13 -22.49
CA ALA A 113 -12.88 -4.94 -21.74
C ALA A 113 -11.38 -5.01 -21.43
N LYS A 114 -10.61 -4.01 -21.90
CA LYS A 114 -9.18 -3.94 -21.59
C LYS A 114 -9.03 -4.20 -20.08
N PRO A 115 -8.18 -5.13 -19.65
CA PRO A 115 -7.90 -5.29 -18.22
C PRO A 115 -7.54 -3.91 -17.68
N LEU A 116 -8.36 -3.42 -16.74
CA LEU A 116 -8.25 -2.07 -16.22
C LEU A 116 -7.08 -2.06 -15.22
N TYR A 117 -5.85 -2.12 -15.74
CA TYR A 117 -4.67 -1.92 -14.91
C TYR A 117 -4.73 -0.50 -14.39
N ARG A 118 -5.00 -0.37 -13.09
CA ARG A 118 -4.89 0.91 -12.40
C ARG A 118 -3.40 1.22 -12.29
N VAL A 119 -2.92 2.07 -13.19
CA VAL A 119 -1.51 2.47 -13.29
C VAL A 119 -1.32 3.88 -12.78
N LEU A 120 -0.14 4.15 -12.22
CA LEU A 120 0.33 5.49 -11.89
C LEU A 120 1.69 5.72 -12.53
N THR A 121 2.02 6.98 -12.82
CA THR A 121 3.33 7.35 -13.36
C THR A 121 4.30 7.63 -12.21
N PHE A 122 5.26 6.73 -12.02
CA PHE A 122 6.33 6.85 -11.02
C PHE A 122 7.54 7.60 -11.59
N LYS A 123 8.20 8.36 -10.73
CA LYS A 123 9.27 9.30 -11.07
C LYS A 123 10.61 8.59 -11.23
N GLY A 124 11.26 8.83 -12.36
CA GLY A 124 12.64 8.43 -12.61
C GLY A 124 13.60 9.04 -11.58
N GLY A 125 14.65 8.30 -11.24
CA GLY A 125 15.62 8.69 -10.22
C GLY A 125 15.16 8.44 -8.78
N THR A 126 13.95 7.91 -8.56
CA THR A 126 13.41 7.58 -7.23
C THR A 126 13.28 6.09 -7.02
N LYS A 127 13.23 5.68 -5.74
CA LYS A 127 13.06 4.27 -5.34
C LYS A 127 11.61 3.83 -5.56
N VAL A 128 11.43 2.60 -6.03
CA VAL A 128 10.14 1.91 -6.11
C VAL A 128 10.25 0.54 -5.43
N THR A 129 9.19 0.10 -4.77
CA THR A 129 9.07 -1.21 -4.12
C THR A 129 7.81 -1.91 -4.63
N PHE A 130 7.92 -3.20 -4.98
CA PHE A 130 6.85 -4.03 -5.53
C PHE A 130 6.38 -5.10 -4.54
N ASN A 131 5.12 -5.50 -4.64
CA ASN A 131 4.62 -6.72 -4.02
C ASN A 131 4.91 -7.95 -4.89
N GLU A 132 4.50 -9.13 -4.42
CA GLU A 132 4.66 -10.42 -5.13
C GLU A 132 3.85 -10.52 -6.44
N ARG A 133 2.98 -9.56 -6.73
CA ARG A 133 2.19 -9.46 -7.97
C ARG A 133 2.75 -8.42 -8.96
N GLY A 134 3.88 -7.79 -8.62
CA GLY A 134 4.49 -6.76 -9.46
C GLY A 134 3.78 -5.42 -9.41
N GLU A 135 2.90 -5.21 -8.43
CA GLU A 135 2.24 -3.94 -8.18
C GLU A 135 3.10 -3.10 -7.21
N VAL A 136 3.17 -1.79 -7.45
CA VAL A 136 3.91 -0.87 -6.60
C VAL A 136 3.19 -0.68 -5.27
N ILE A 137 3.91 -0.94 -4.16
CA ILE A 137 3.45 -0.68 -2.79
C ILE A 137 4.05 0.60 -2.20
N ARG A 138 5.16 1.09 -2.75
CA ARG A 138 5.77 2.37 -2.39
C ARG A 138 6.56 2.95 -3.56
N GLY A 139 6.46 4.26 -3.77
CA GLY A 139 7.26 4.98 -4.77
C GLY A 139 7.07 6.49 -4.69
N THR A 140 7.60 7.21 -5.68
CA THR A 140 7.35 8.65 -5.86
C THR A 140 6.61 8.87 -7.17
N LEU A 141 5.47 9.56 -7.13
CA LEU A 141 4.72 9.94 -8.33
C LEU A 141 5.44 11.05 -9.08
N ALA A 142 5.40 10.99 -10.42
CA ALA A 142 5.98 12.00 -11.30
C ALA A 142 5.04 13.20 -11.53
N ALA A 143 3.74 13.00 -11.34
CA ALA A 143 2.69 14.00 -11.48
C ALA A 143 1.50 13.61 -10.60
N GLY A 144 0.58 14.55 -10.38
CA GLY A 144 -0.68 14.25 -9.72
C GLY A 144 -1.61 13.39 -10.58
N ASP A 145 -2.48 12.63 -9.93
CA ASP A 145 -3.43 11.72 -10.59
C ASP A 145 -4.67 11.49 -9.72
N SER A 146 -5.67 10.79 -10.25
CA SER A 146 -6.88 10.36 -9.55
C SER A 146 -6.80 8.87 -9.22
N ILE A 147 -6.95 8.53 -7.95
CA ILE A 147 -6.99 7.15 -7.45
C ILE A 147 -8.42 6.80 -7.09
N SER A 148 -9.02 5.84 -7.80
CA SER A 148 -10.36 5.34 -7.48
C SER A 148 -10.33 4.46 -6.23
N LEU A 149 -11.01 4.89 -5.17
CA LEU A 149 -11.21 4.09 -3.96
C LEU A 149 -12.34 3.07 -4.13
N ASN A 150 -13.40 3.46 -4.83
CA ASN A 150 -14.53 2.62 -5.21
C ASN A 150 -15.25 3.23 -6.43
N THR A 151 -16.39 2.66 -6.83
CA THR A 151 -17.15 3.09 -8.01
C THR A 151 -17.59 4.55 -7.98
N SER A 152 -17.63 5.18 -6.81
CA SER A 152 -18.18 6.53 -6.63
C SER A 152 -17.21 7.50 -5.97
N ASN A 153 -16.08 7.02 -5.44
CA ASN A 153 -15.14 7.84 -4.69
C ASN A 153 -13.75 7.75 -5.28
N HIS A 154 -13.12 8.91 -5.42
CA HIS A 154 -11.76 9.07 -5.89
C HIS A 154 -11.02 10.06 -4.99
N ILE A 155 -9.71 9.89 -4.89
CA ILE A 155 -8.80 10.85 -4.24
C ILE A 155 -7.88 11.41 -5.31
N PHE A 156 -7.68 12.73 -5.28
CA PHE A 156 -6.68 13.37 -6.11
C PHE A 156 -5.38 13.54 -5.33
N VAL A 157 -4.33 12.95 -5.88
CA VAL A 157 -2.99 12.97 -5.29
C VAL A 157 -2.09 13.90 -6.10
N SER A 158 -1.14 14.54 -5.44
CA SER A 158 -0.09 15.33 -6.07
C SER A 158 1.16 14.50 -6.35
N GLU A 159 2.10 15.09 -7.10
CA GLU A 159 3.49 14.62 -7.12
C GLU A 159 4.02 14.47 -5.68
N GLY A 160 4.73 13.39 -5.41
CA GLY A 160 5.26 13.11 -4.07
C GLY A 160 5.38 11.62 -3.78
N GLU A 161 5.84 11.28 -2.58
CA GLU A 161 5.83 9.89 -2.12
C GLU A 161 4.40 9.37 -2.00
N ILE A 162 4.21 8.11 -2.39
CA ILE A 162 2.97 7.36 -2.20
C ILE A 162 3.28 5.96 -1.68
N SER A 163 2.41 5.44 -0.83
CA SER A 163 2.41 4.04 -0.40
C SER A 163 1.00 3.49 -0.26
N PHE A 164 0.88 2.17 -0.21
CA PHE A 164 -0.38 1.46 -0.19
C PHE A 164 -0.41 0.39 0.90
N HIS A 165 -1.58 0.22 1.52
CA HIS A 165 -1.88 -0.93 2.36
C HIS A 165 -2.06 -2.19 1.49
N PRO A 166 -1.86 -3.41 2.04
CA PRO A 166 -2.04 -4.67 1.30
C PRO A 166 -3.45 -4.93 0.74
N ASN A 167 -4.43 -4.11 1.10
CA ASN A 167 -5.80 -4.16 0.59
C ASN A 167 -6.05 -3.13 -0.54
N GLY A 168 -5.02 -2.42 -0.99
CA GLY A 168 -5.11 -1.41 -2.05
C GLY A 168 -5.48 0.00 -1.59
N MET A 169 -5.73 0.21 -0.29
CA MET A 169 -5.99 1.55 0.24
C MET A 169 -4.68 2.37 0.22
N PRO A 170 -4.66 3.60 -0.33
CA PRO A 170 -3.52 4.50 -0.17
C PRO A 170 -3.21 4.72 1.32
N ALA A 171 -1.97 4.51 1.72
CA ALA A 171 -1.52 4.61 3.11
C ALA A 171 -0.92 5.98 3.42
N THR A 172 -0.07 6.50 2.54
CA THR A 172 0.53 7.84 2.65
C THR A 172 0.60 8.46 1.27
N PHE A 173 0.21 9.72 1.13
CA PHE A 173 0.29 10.48 -0.12
C PHE A 173 0.13 11.98 0.14
N CYS A 174 0.44 12.80 -0.86
CA CYS A 174 0.21 14.25 -0.83
C CYS A 174 -1.12 14.60 -1.51
N LEU A 175 -1.97 15.40 -0.86
CA LEU A 175 -3.25 15.85 -1.43
C LEU A 175 -3.04 16.89 -2.53
N SER A 176 -3.73 16.75 -3.66
CA SER A 176 -3.66 17.78 -4.72
C SER A 176 -4.57 18.97 -4.50
N GLN A 177 -5.60 18.81 -3.66
CA GLN A 177 -6.58 19.84 -3.35
C GLN A 177 -7.14 19.62 -1.94
N ASN A 178 -7.76 20.65 -1.37
CA ASN A 178 -8.42 20.55 -0.08
C ASN A 178 -9.52 19.49 -0.18
N THR A 179 -9.49 18.51 0.72
CA THR A 179 -10.32 17.31 0.60
C THR A 179 -11.01 17.00 1.92
N TYR A 180 -12.31 16.78 1.87
CA TYR A 180 -13.07 16.32 3.04
C TYR A 180 -12.86 14.81 3.21
N MET A 181 -12.38 14.41 4.37
CA MET A 181 -12.16 13.01 4.72
C MET A 181 -12.62 12.74 6.16
N ARG A 182 -12.89 11.47 6.46
CA ARG A 182 -13.24 11.04 7.81
C ARG A 182 -11.97 10.63 8.56
N PRO A 183 -11.66 11.24 9.72
CA PRO A 183 -10.63 10.73 10.59
C PRO A 183 -11.08 9.45 11.30
N VAL A 184 -10.15 8.75 11.93
CA VAL A 184 -10.51 7.67 12.87
C VAL A 184 -11.47 8.22 13.94
N GLY A 185 -12.51 7.45 14.27
CA GLY A 185 -13.50 7.81 15.28
C GLY A 185 -14.48 8.92 14.87
N TRP A 186 -14.58 9.24 13.58
CA TRP A 186 -15.50 10.25 13.02
C TRP A 186 -16.96 10.13 13.50
N GLN A 187 -17.41 8.93 13.89
CA GLN A 187 -18.76 8.69 14.41
C GLN A 187 -19.05 9.46 15.71
N GLN A 188 -18.03 9.94 16.39
CA GLN A 188 -18.17 10.71 17.63
C GLN A 188 -18.26 12.22 17.39
N ILE A 189 -18.00 12.68 16.16
CA ILE A 189 -17.98 14.11 15.77
C ILE A 189 -18.96 14.39 14.63
N LEU A 190 -20.09 13.67 14.61
CA LEU A 190 -21.04 13.70 13.49
C LEU A 190 -21.51 15.11 13.17
N ILE A 191 -21.85 15.91 14.19
CA ILE A 191 -22.47 17.24 14.05
C ILE A 191 -21.53 18.39 14.41
N GLU A 192 -20.35 18.09 14.96
CA GLU A 192 -19.50 19.10 15.62
C GLU A 192 -18.91 20.12 14.67
N ASN A 193 -18.73 19.73 13.40
CA ASN A 193 -18.17 20.55 12.34
C ASN A 193 -19.23 20.99 11.31
N TYR A 194 -20.52 20.98 11.68
CA TYR A 194 -21.59 21.48 10.83
C TYR A 194 -21.47 22.99 10.64
N THR A 195 -21.65 23.44 9.40
CA THR A 195 -21.76 24.86 9.08
C THR A 195 -23.11 25.14 8.43
N LYS A 196 -23.49 26.42 8.35
CA LYS A 196 -24.75 26.84 7.71
C LYS A 196 -24.91 26.32 6.26
N ASN A 197 -23.79 26.11 5.56
CA ASN A 197 -23.78 25.79 4.13
C ASN A 197 -23.24 24.38 3.84
N TYR A 198 -22.86 23.62 4.86
CA TYR A 198 -22.23 22.32 4.69
C TYR A 198 -22.56 21.39 5.85
N ASN A 199 -23.18 20.25 5.52
CA ASN A 199 -23.45 19.15 6.42
C ASN A 199 -22.85 17.88 5.79
N SER A 200 -21.80 17.34 6.42
CA SER A 200 -21.23 16.05 6.05
C SER A 200 -20.80 15.31 7.31
N PRO A 201 -21.57 14.30 7.74
CA PRO A 201 -21.39 13.66 9.05
C PRO A 201 -19.98 13.11 9.26
N GLY A 202 -19.28 13.67 10.24
CA GLY A 202 -17.92 13.30 10.65
C GLY A 202 -16.81 13.63 9.64
N PHE A 203 -17.10 14.41 8.60
CA PHE A 203 -16.08 14.85 7.64
C PHE A 203 -15.35 16.10 8.13
N ILE A 204 -14.06 16.15 7.83
CA ILE A 204 -13.17 17.28 8.11
C ILE A 204 -12.36 17.58 6.86
N GLU A 205 -12.13 18.86 6.59
CA GLU A 205 -11.36 19.30 5.43
C GLU A 205 -9.85 19.29 5.74
N PHE A 206 -9.11 18.47 5.00
CA PHE A 206 -7.65 18.41 5.04
C PHE A 206 -7.04 19.26 3.93
N LYS A 207 -5.88 19.86 4.23
CA LYS A 207 -5.23 20.88 3.42
C LYS A 207 -4.50 20.28 2.21
N GLU A 208 -4.63 20.93 1.06
CA GLU A 208 -3.87 20.60 -0.14
C GLU A 208 -2.36 20.73 0.06
N LYS A 209 -1.58 20.04 -0.79
CA LYS A 209 -0.11 20.05 -0.80
C LYS A 209 0.52 19.63 0.53
N LYS A 210 -0.26 18.95 1.37
CA LYS A 210 0.18 18.34 2.62
C LYS A 210 0.03 16.83 2.52
N ASN A 211 0.92 16.14 3.21
CA ASN A 211 0.84 14.70 3.34
C ASN A 211 -0.35 14.32 4.24
N ILE A 212 -0.98 13.22 3.87
CA ILE A 212 -2.02 12.57 4.65
C ILE A 212 -1.65 11.11 4.83
N GLU A 213 -1.98 10.56 6.00
CA GLU A 213 -1.83 9.15 6.31
C GLU A 213 -3.19 8.56 6.63
N LEU A 214 -3.51 7.42 6.00
CA LEU A 214 -4.75 6.67 6.20
C LEU A 214 -4.45 5.32 6.85
N ASN A 215 -5.42 4.81 7.61
CA ASN A 215 -5.44 3.40 7.97
C ASN A 215 -5.93 2.53 6.78
N ASP A 216 -5.92 1.22 6.97
CA ASP A 216 -6.38 0.25 5.96
C ASP A 216 -7.88 0.38 5.61
N ARG A 217 -8.67 1.09 6.41
CA ARG A 217 -10.09 1.39 6.15
C ARG A 217 -10.31 2.69 5.38
N GLY A 218 -9.25 3.45 5.12
CA GLY A 218 -9.33 4.76 4.46
C GLY A 218 -9.73 5.91 5.39
N GLU A 219 -9.61 5.72 6.70
CA GLU A 219 -9.81 6.77 7.70
C GLU A 219 -8.49 7.49 7.97
N VAL A 220 -8.54 8.80 8.15
CA VAL A 220 -7.33 9.62 8.37
C VAL A 220 -6.78 9.35 9.78
N ILE A 221 -5.51 8.94 9.84
CA ILE A 221 -4.75 8.81 11.09
C ILE A 221 -3.82 10.00 11.32
N LYS A 222 -3.44 10.71 10.25
CA LYS A 222 -2.66 11.95 10.33
C LYS A 222 -2.91 12.85 9.15
N GLY A 223 -3.03 14.15 9.39
CA GLY A 223 -3.15 15.14 8.31
C GLY A 223 -3.16 16.58 8.83
N THR A 224 -2.97 17.52 7.91
CA THR A 224 -3.05 18.96 8.21
C THR A 224 -4.44 19.50 7.95
N LEU A 225 -5.04 20.16 8.94
CA LEU A 225 -6.37 20.75 8.82
C LEU A 225 -6.37 21.96 7.87
N ASN A 226 -7.35 22.03 6.97
CA ASN A 226 -7.54 23.20 6.12
C ASN A 226 -8.33 24.32 6.83
N LYS A 227 -9.24 23.93 7.72
CA LYS A 227 -10.10 24.82 8.50
C LYS A 227 -9.99 24.51 9.98
N GLU A 228 -10.41 25.47 10.80
CA GLU A 228 -10.68 25.19 12.19
C GLU A 228 -11.65 24.00 12.32
N SER A 229 -11.33 23.06 13.22
CA SER A 229 -12.11 21.84 13.40
C SER A 229 -12.23 21.47 14.88
N LYS A 230 -13.42 21.03 15.28
CA LYS A 230 -13.68 20.44 16.59
C LYS A 230 -13.41 18.94 16.56
N LEU A 231 -12.51 18.48 17.42
CA LEU A 231 -12.00 17.11 17.48
C LEU A 231 -11.88 16.66 18.93
N LEU A 232 -12.02 15.35 19.16
CA LEU A 232 -11.78 14.78 20.49
C LEU A 232 -10.27 14.71 20.74
N SER A 233 -9.84 15.18 21.89
CA SER A 233 -8.46 15.11 22.38
C SER A 233 -8.35 14.02 23.44
N ASP A 234 -7.22 13.31 23.44
CA ASP A 234 -6.85 12.45 24.56
C ASP A 234 -6.33 13.38 25.67
N ASP A 235 -7.06 13.49 26.77
CA ASP A 235 -6.65 14.30 27.93
C ASP A 235 -5.96 13.47 29.02
N GLY A 236 -5.83 12.15 28.81
CA GLY A 236 -5.18 11.23 29.73
C GLY A 236 -5.90 11.04 31.09
N LEU A 237 -7.03 11.71 31.31
CA LEU A 237 -7.75 11.71 32.59
C LEU A 237 -9.11 11.02 32.49
N LEU A 238 -9.76 11.06 31.33
CA LEU A 238 -11.07 10.44 31.10
C LEU A 238 -11.02 9.47 29.91
N SER A 239 -11.75 8.35 30.02
CA SER A 239 -11.94 7.40 28.92
C SER A 239 -12.86 7.94 27.82
N GLU A 240 -13.49 9.09 28.06
CA GLU A 240 -14.30 9.85 27.12
C GLU A 240 -13.50 11.08 26.71
N GLY A 241 -13.07 11.14 25.45
CA GLY A 241 -12.21 12.23 24.97
C GLY A 241 -12.86 13.60 25.13
N VAL A 242 -12.05 14.65 25.26
CA VAL A 242 -12.54 16.03 25.43
C VAL A 242 -12.60 16.72 24.08
N LEU A 243 -13.76 17.28 23.73
CA LEU A 243 -13.91 18.06 22.50
C LEU A 243 -13.08 19.36 22.60
N LYS A 244 -12.13 19.54 21.68
CA LYS A 244 -11.28 20.71 21.55
C LYS A 244 -11.34 21.27 20.14
N THR A 245 -11.17 22.58 20.04
CA THR A 245 -11.02 23.27 18.76
C THR A 245 -9.55 23.31 18.37
N TYR A 246 -9.25 22.89 17.15
CA TYR A 246 -7.93 22.96 16.54
C TYR A 246 -7.96 23.93 15.37
N GLU A 247 -7.00 24.84 15.32
CA GLU A 247 -6.94 25.87 14.29
C GLU A 247 -6.53 25.31 12.92
N ALA A 248 -6.89 26.02 11.85
CA ALA A 248 -6.42 25.72 10.50
C ALA A 248 -4.88 25.70 10.43
N GLY A 249 -4.34 24.79 9.61
CA GLY A 249 -2.90 24.58 9.47
C GLY A 249 -2.28 23.72 10.57
N THR A 250 -3.03 23.27 11.56
CA THR A 250 -2.57 22.30 12.55
C THR A 250 -2.46 20.92 11.93
N THR A 251 -1.31 20.26 12.07
CA THR A 251 -1.17 18.83 11.76
C THR A 251 -1.56 18.02 12.98
N VAL A 252 -2.56 17.15 12.82
CA VAL A 252 -3.11 16.32 13.88
C VAL A 252 -2.81 14.84 13.63
N GLU A 253 -2.54 14.09 14.70
CA GLU A 253 -2.42 12.63 14.69
C GLU A 253 -3.47 12.02 15.62
N PHE A 254 -4.17 11.00 15.13
CA PHE A 254 -5.25 10.31 15.84
C PHE A 254 -4.79 8.95 16.37
N ASN A 255 -5.21 8.60 17.58
CA ASN A 255 -5.11 7.22 18.06
C ASN A 255 -6.24 6.35 17.48
N LYS A 256 -6.21 5.05 17.79
CA LYS A 256 -7.21 4.06 17.34
C LYS A 256 -8.65 4.35 17.79
N ASN A 257 -8.85 5.18 18.81
CA ASN A 257 -10.17 5.55 19.32
C ASN A 257 -10.68 6.87 18.69
N GLY A 258 -9.86 7.51 17.84
CA GLY A 258 -10.20 8.77 17.18
C GLY A 258 -9.88 10.01 18.00
N PHE A 259 -9.06 9.88 19.05
CA PHE A 259 -8.60 11.04 19.81
C PHE A 259 -7.31 11.59 19.23
N VAL A 260 -7.23 12.91 19.13
CA VAL A 260 -6.01 13.64 18.79
C VAL A 260 -5.00 13.45 19.93
N VAL A 261 -3.89 12.79 19.63
CA VAL A 261 -2.78 12.55 20.56
C VAL A 261 -1.59 13.46 20.30
N LYS A 262 -1.53 14.08 19.12
CA LYS A 262 -0.50 15.03 18.74
C LYS A 262 -1.11 16.13 17.88
N ALA A 263 -0.72 17.38 18.14
CA ALA A 263 -1.12 18.54 17.36
C ALA A 263 0.05 19.50 17.24
N GLU A 264 0.50 19.75 16.02
CA GLU A 264 1.64 20.62 15.72
C GLU A 264 1.21 21.71 14.72
N LYS A 265 1.34 22.97 15.14
CA LYS A 265 1.11 24.11 14.26
C LYS A 265 2.39 24.39 13.49
N GLU A 266 2.31 24.56 12.17
CA GLU A 266 3.46 25.01 11.40
C GLU A 266 3.93 26.35 11.97
N GLN A 267 5.19 26.39 12.40
CA GLN A 267 5.84 27.66 12.74
C GLN A 267 6.00 28.43 11.44
N THR A 268 5.27 29.53 11.29
CA THR A 268 5.45 30.47 10.19
C THR A 268 6.88 31.00 10.28
N LYS A 269 7.70 30.66 9.29
CA LYS A 269 9.06 31.18 9.14
C LYS A 269 9.06 32.35 8.18
#